data_AF-A0A968BVT3-F1
#
_entry.id   AF-A0A968BVT3-F1
#
_cell.length_a   1.000
_cell.length_b   1.000
_cell.length_c   1.000
_cell.angle_alpha   90.00
_cell.angle_beta   90.00
_cell.angle_gamma   90.00
#
_symmetry.space_group_name_H-M   'P 1'
#
loop_
_entity.id
_entity.type
_entity.pdbx_description
1 polymer ?
#
loop_
_entity_poly.entity_id
_entity_poly.type
_entity_poly.pdbx_seq_one_letter_code
_entity_poly.pdbx_strand_id
1 'polypeptide(L)'
;LHWGIAAAILDASKGLVPVLLARQSGLGLGAAGLTGVMAVIGHNWSIWMRGRSGRGLASSAGMLLALDPALIAWTAGWAVAGWRIGGGLA
;
A
#
# COMPACT_ATOMS: atom_id res chain seq x y z
N LEU A 1 -9.81 -17.59 -7.28
CA LEU A 1 -9.80 -16.15 -7.68
C LEU A 1 -10.57 -15.26 -6.70
N HIS A 2 -11.82 -15.58 -6.35
CA HIS A 2 -12.67 -14.79 -5.44
C HIS A 2 -12.03 -14.39 -4.09
N TRP A 3 -11.45 -15.33 -3.34
CA TRP A 3 -10.78 -15.07 -2.06
C TRP A 3 -9.54 -14.19 -2.17
N GLY A 4 -8.83 -14.25 -3.30
CA GLY A 4 -7.65 -13.41 -3.53
C GLY A 4 -8.02 -11.94 -3.69
N ILE A 5 -9.13 -11.67 -4.41
CA ILE A 5 -9.67 -10.31 -4.55
C ILE A 5 -10.16 -9.78 -3.20
N ALA A 6 -10.90 -10.62 -2.46
CA ALA A 6 -11.36 -10.25 -1.11
C ALA A 6 -10.20 -9.94 -0.16
N ALA A 7 -9.14 -10.77 -0.17
CA ALA A 7 -7.93 -10.52 0.60
C ALA A 7 -7.24 -9.21 0.18
N ALA A 8 -7.10 -8.95 -1.12
CA ALA A 8 -6.50 -7.72 -1.62
C ALA A 8 -7.28 -6.47 -1.19
N ILE A 9 -8.61 -6.51 -1.22
CA ILE A 9 -9.46 -5.40 -0.75
C ILE A 9 -9.25 -5.17 0.75
N LEU A 10 -9.25 -6.24 1.55
CA LEU A 10 -9.02 -6.15 3.00
C LEU A 10 -7.61 -5.61 3.31
N ASP A 11 -6.60 -6.04 2.56
CA ASP A 11 -5.22 -5.58 2.74
C ASP A 11 -5.03 -4.13 2.30
N ALA A 12 -5.69 -3.69 1.23
CA ALA A 12 -5.72 -2.28 0.83
C ALA A 12 -6.41 -1.41 1.88
N SER A 13 -7.49 -1.92 2.47
CA SER A 13 -8.22 -1.22 3.55
C SER A 13 -7.33 -0.93 4.76
N LYS A 14 -6.37 -1.82 5.09
CA LYS A 14 -5.40 -1.61 6.18
C LYS A 14 -4.50 -0.39 5.95
N GLY A 15 -4.13 -0.09 4.71
CA GLY A 15 -3.35 1.10 4.37
C GLY A 15 -4.22 2.36 4.17
N LEU A 16 -5.43 2.18 3.66
CA LEU A 16 -6.33 3.27 3.30
C LEU A 16 -7.00 3.91 4.53
N VAL A 17 -7.62 3.09 5.39
CA VAL A 17 -8.47 3.59 6.49
C VAL A 17 -7.66 4.41 7.51
N PRO A 18 -6.48 3.94 8.01
CA PRO A 18 -5.70 4.72 8.96
C PRO A 18 -5.20 6.05 8.41
N VAL A 19 -4.83 6.10 7.12
CA VAL A 19 -4.37 7.33 6.48
C VAL A 19 -5.51 8.33 6.33
N LEU A 20 -6.70 7.88 5.92
CA LEU A 20 -7.87 8.76 5.86
C LEU A 20 -8.24 9.32 7.23
N LEU A 21 -8.22 8.48 8.28
CA LEU A 21 -8.46 8.93 9.65
C LEU A 21 -7.42 9.95 10.10
N ALA A 22 -6.14 9.74 9.77
CA ALA A 22 -5.08 10.67 10.11
C ALA A 22 -5.25 12.03 9.40
N ARG A 23 -5.67 12.02 8.13
CA ARG A 23 -5.99 13.23 7.36
C ARG A 23 -7.20 13.97 7.95
N GLN A 24 -8.27 13.24 8.27
CA GLN A 24 -9.49 13.81 8.85
C GLN A 24 -9.24 14.39 10.25
N SER A 25 -8.29 13.82 10.99
CA SER A 25 -7.86 14.31 12.30
C SER A 25 -6.98 15.56 12.23
N GLY A 26 -6.66 16.06 11.03
CA GLY A 26 -5.85 17.27 10.85
C GLY A 26 -4.36 17.11 11.17
N LEU A 27 -3.85 15.87 11.24
CA LEU A 27 -2.46 15.57 11.63
C LEU A 27 -1.40 16.03 10.60
N GLY A 28 -1.82 16.64 9.48
CA GLY A 28 -0.94 17.06 8.39
C GLY A 28 -0.51 15.90 7.49
N LEU A 29 -0.02 16.23 6.30
CA LEU A 29 0.33 15.24 5.26
C LEU A 29 1.48 14.32 5.69
N GLY A 30 2.47 14.85 6.42
CA GLY A 30 3.61 14.07 6.91
C GLY A 30 3.19 13.00 7.91
N ALA A 31 2.35 13.34 8.88
CA ALA A 31 1.86 12.36 9.85
C ALA A 31 0.94 11.31 9.19
N ALA A 32 0.06 11.73 8.28
CA ALA A 32 -0.77 10.80 7.52
C ALA A 32 0.07 9.82 6.68
N GLY A 33 1.15 10.31 6.06
CA GLY A 33 2.13 9.48 5.35
C GLY A 33 2.81 8.47 6.28
N LEU A 34 3.29 8.92 7.44
CA LEU A 34 3.88 8.05 8.45
C LEU A 34 2.90 6.99 8.96
N THR A 35 1.64 7.34 9.19
CA THR A 35 0.58 6.38 9.54
C THR A 35 0.44 5.29 8.49
N GLY A 36 0.45 5.66 7.21
CA GLY A 36 0.42 4.70 6.11
C GLY A 36 1.65 3.78 6.08
N VAL A 37 2.85 4.34 6.26
CA VAL A 37 4.09 3.56 6.34
C VAL A 37 4.01 2.53 7.48
N MET A 38 3.56 2.96 8.66
CA MET A 38 3.41 2.06 9.80
C MET A 38 2.37 0.96 9.55
N ALA A 39 1.29 1.27 8.84
CA ALA A 39 0.30 0.27 8.43
C ALA A 39 0.89 -0.78 7.48
N VAL A 40 1.71 -0.37 6.50
CA VAL A 40 2.41 -1.28 5.59
C VAL A 40 3.44 -2.13 6.32
N ILE A 41 4.20 -1.55 7.26
CA ILE A 41 5.15 -2.28 8.12
C ILE A 41 4.41 -3.34 8.93
N GLY A 42 3.29 -2.99 9.58
CA GLY A 42 2.49 -3.93 10.35
C GLY A 42 1.87 -5.04 9.49
N HIS A 43 1.59 -4.77 8.22
CA HIS A 43 1.18 -5.80 7.27
C HIS A 43 2.34 -6.74 6.93
N ASN A 44 3.51 -6.23 6.56
CA ASN A 44 4.67 -7.03 6.14
C ASN A 44 5.26 -7.87 7.28
N TRP A 45 5.32 -7.31 8.49
CA TRP A 45 5.87 -7.94 9.69
C TRP A 45 4.79 -8.09 10.77
N SER A 46 3.67 -8.71 10.39
CA SER A 46 2.59 -8.96 11.34
C SER A 46 3.06 -9.84 12.50
N ILE A 47 2.86 -9.34 13.74
CA ILE A 47 3.17 -10.07 14.98
C ILE A 47 2.40 -11.41 15.01
N TRP A 48 1.16 -11.40 14.53
CA TRP A 48 0.28 -12.58 14.47
C TRP A 48 0.80 -13.68 13.54
N MET A 49 1.49 -13.29 12.47
CA MET A 49 2.09 -14.23 11.51
C MET A 49 3.57 -14.50 11.79
N ARG A 50 4.07 -14.15 12.98
CA ARG A 50 5.48 -14.32 13.39
C ARG A 50 6.44 -13.68 12.38
N GLY A 51 6.08 -12.50 11.87
CA GLY A 51 6.88 -11.73 10.91
C GLY A 51 6.88 -12.27 9.47
N ARG A 52 6.03 -13.26 9.13
CA ARG A 52 5.92 -13.82 7.78
C ARG A 52 4.56 -13.49 7.15
N SER A 53 4.51 -12.40 6.39
CA SER A 53 3.31 -11.95 5.67
C SER A 53 3.59 -11.72 4.17
N GLY A 54 2.58 -11.24 3.44
CA GLY A 54 2.68 -10.87 2.03
C GLY A 54 3.59 -9.66 1.79
N ARG A 55 3.84 -9.37 0.50
CA ARG A 55 4.75 -8.30 0.03
C ARG A 55 4.20 -6.87 0.21
N GLY A 56 3.07 -6.69 0.87
CA GLY A 56 2.50 -5.36 1.16
C GLY A 56 1.96 -4.56 -0.03
N LEU A 57 1.92 -5.11 -1.24
CA LEU A 57 1.49 -4.37 -2.44
C LEU A 57 0.09 -3.76 -2.30
N ALA A 58 -0.89 -4.55 -1.84
CA ALA A 58 -2.27 -4.07 -1.66
C ALA A 58 -2.35 -2.98 -0.58
N SER A 59 -1.68 -3.18 0.56
CA SER A 59 -1.63 -2.20 1.64
C SER A 59 -0.96 -0.89 1.23
N SER A 60 0.15 -0.94 0.49
CA SER A 60 0.80 0.24 -0.08
C SER A 60 -0.10 0.96 -1.07
N ALA A 61 -0.81 0.23 -1.95
CA ALA A 61 -1.77 0.84 -2.87
C ALA A 61 -2.89 1.57 -2.13
N GLY A 62 -3.41 0.99 -1.04
CA GLY A 62 -4.43 1.62 -0.20
C GLY A 62 -3.94 2.90 0.49
N MET A 63 -2.72 2.88 1.04
CA MET A 63 -2.07 4.07 1.60
C MET A 63 -1.92 5.18 0.55
N LEU A 64 -1.38 4.85 -0.62
CA LEU A 64 -1.17 5.82 -1.70
C LEU A 64 -2.51 6.40 -2.17
N LEU A 65 -3.55 5.58 -2.31
CA LEU A 65 -4.90 6.04 -2.65
C LEU A 65 -5.42 7.08 -1.67
N ALA A 66 -5.17 6.87 -0.37
CA ALA A 66 -5.63 7.76 0.69
C ALA A 66 -4.82 9.05 0.79
N LEU A 67 -3.56 9.07 0.33
CA LEU A 67 -2.74 10.28 0.25
C LEU A 67 -3.10 11.10 -0.98
N ASP A 68 -2.91 10.50 -2.15
CA ASP A 68 -3.21 11.10 -3.45
C ASP A 68 -3.35 9.98 -4.51
N PRO A 69 -4.53 9.82 -5.12
CA PRO A 69 -4.76 8.84 -6.19
C PRO A 69 -3.75 8.93 -7.35
N ALA A 70 -3.18 10.10 -7.64
CA ALA A 70 -2.17 10.27 -8.68
C ALA A 70 -0.88 9.47 -8.40
N LEU A 71 -0.57 9.21 -7.12
CA LEU A 71 0.60 8.40 -6.73
C LEU A 71 0.47 6.95 -7.19
N ILE A 72 -0.75 6.42 -7.33
CA ILE A 72 -0.97 5.08 -7.88
C ILE A 72 -0.63 5.07 -9.36
N ALA A 73 -1.10 6.06 -10.12
CA ALA A 73 -0.79 6.15 -11.54
C ALA A 73 0.71 6.31 -11.77
N TRP A 74 1.37 7.14 -10.97
CA TRP A 74 2.82 7.31 -11.01
C TRP A 74 3.58 6.02 -10.71
N THR A 75 3.27 5.35 -9.60
CA THR A 75 3.95 4.11 -9.20
C THR A 75 3.66 2.94 -10.16
N ALA A 76 2.43 2.83 -10.67
CA ALA A 76 2.09 1.86 -11.72
C ALA A 76 2.83 2.15 -13.02
N GLY A 77 2.94 3.42 -13.43
CA GLY A 77 3.69 3.84 -14.61
C GLY A 77 5.16 3.43 -14.54
N TRP A 78 5.81 3.68 -13.40
CA TRP A 78 7.19 3.24 -13.15
C TRP A 78 7.33 1.71 -13.11
N ALA A 79 6.37 0.99 -12.51
CA ALA A 79 6.39 -0.47 -12.50
C ALA A 79 6.30 -1.04 -13.92
N VAL A 80 5.43 -0.47 -14.77
CA VAL A 80 5.29 -0.88 -16.17
C VAL A 80 6.53 -0.52 -16.99
N ALA A 81 7.06 0.69 -16.83
CA ALA A 81 8.28 1.12 -17.51
C ALA A 81 9.48 0.23 -17.14
N GLY A 82 9.65 -0.03 -15.83
CA GLY A 82 10.69 -0.92 -15.33
C GLY A 82 10.55 -2.35 -15.86
N TRP A 83 9.32 -2.88 -15.93
CA TRP A 83 9.07 -4.20 -16.53
C TRP A 83 9.43 -4.25 -18.01
N ARG A 84 9.16 -3.18 -18.77
CA ARG A 84 9.51 -3.10 -20.19
C ARG A 84 11.01 -3.01 -20.45
N ILE A 85 11.74 -2.33 -19.58
CA ILE A 85 13.20 -2.18 -19.71
C ILE A 85 13.92 -3.46 -19.24
N GLY A 86 13.51 -4.01 -18.09
CA GLY A 86 14.13 -5.20 -17.51
C GLY A 86 13.70 -6.52 -18.15
N GLY A 87 12.49 -6.60 -18.71
CA GLY A 87 11.96 -7.79 -19.38
C GLY A 87 12.64 -8.15 -20.70
N GLY A 88 13.44 -7.24 -21.27
CA GLY A 88 14.30 -7.50 -22.44
C GLY A 88 15.71 -8.00 -22.08
N LEU A 89 16.03 -8.16 -20.79
CA LEU A 89 17.35 -8.59 -20.29
C LEU A 89 17.33 -10.04 -19.75
N ALA A 90 16.26 -10.79 -20.00
CA ALA A 90 16.12 -12.21 -19.64
C ALA A 90 16.32 -13.12 -20.85
#